data_AF-A0A1Z5KAB1-F1
#
_entry.id   AF-A0A1Z5KAB1-F1
#
_cell.length_a   1.000
_cell.length_b   1.000
_cell.length_c   1.000
_cell.angle_alpha   90.00
_cell.angle_beta   90.00
_cell.angle_gamma   90.00
#
_symmetry.space_group_name_H-M   'P 1'
#
loop_
_entity.id
_entity.type
_entity.pdbx_description
1 polymer ?
#
loop_
_entity_poly.entity_id
_entity_poly.type
_entity_poly.pdbx_seq_one_letter_code
_entity_poly.pdbx_strand_id
1 'polypeptide(L)'
;MTDRRMLKKNFVTAARDPFRVAQVLRIPPIAPTKGTPPPTSNPETLEIGGTDWGPVLTAWLDAYQAAEAGHAVLAYDSQAKLHAHFNKLLDSSEGNLMIPALQSVCRSTHHIAVAADQEATSQDHAKLHNAVTLLQESFSRTINDRKEYHPEAPLSEEGSKKAGVLAIVNELFAIYFRLNTLRLCRNLLRPVETRKLHEQGSMGHLVTYRYYVGRLYLFEDQYQEAEDHLEFAFTMCHKKAVHNKKAILRYLVPVKIFRGRLPSPQLLARYGLEEFVSIVDSIRKGDLRTFNNALIEYQHRFIR
;
A
#
# COMPACT_ATOMS: atom_id res chain seq x y z
N MET A 1 12.55 38.89 9.63
CA MET A 1 11.21 38.92 10.25
C MET A 1 10.24 38.14 9.37
N THR A 2 9.97 36.93 9.85
CA THR A 2 8.79 36.08 9.67
C THR A 2 7.74 36.54 8.65
N ASP A 3 7.69 35.85 7.50
CA ASP A 3 6.39 35.41 6.99
C ASP A 3 6.33 33.87 6.91
N ARG A 4 6.37 33.26 8.10
CA ARG A 4 6.08 31.84 8.34
C ARG A 4 4.63 31.46 7.99
N ARG A 5 3.78 32.40 7.51
CA ARG A 5 2.38 32.10 7.12
C ARG A 5 2.26 31.65 5.66
N MET A 6 3.14 32.07 4.75
CA MET A 6 3.06 31.66 3.34
C MET A 6 3.64 30.25 3.08
N LEU A 7 4.72 29.85 3.75
CA LEU A 7 5.28 28.49 3.63
C LEU A 7 4.46 27.42 4.37
N LYS A 8 3.58 27.81 5.29
CA LYS A 8 2.55 26.92 5.84
C LYS A 8 1.42 26.63 4.85
N LYS A 9 1.25 27.38 3.75
CA LYS A 9 0.13 27.16 2.82
C LYS A 9 0.38 26.06 1.78
N ASN A 10 1.62 25.68 1.50
CA ASN A 10 1.93 24.68 0.46
C ASN A 10 2.53 23.36 0.97
N PHE A 11 2.75 23.21 2.28
CA PHE A 11 3.25 21.97 2.89
C PHE A 11 2.65 21.66 4.28
N VAL A 12 1.49 22.24 4.62
CA VAL A 12 0.64 21.86 5.78
C VAL A 12 -0.75 21.39 5.34
N THR A 13 -0.96 21.15 4.05
CA THR A 13 -2.23 20.68 3.47
C THR A 13 -2.27 19.16 3.22
N ALA A 14 -1.39 18.38 3.84
CA ALA A 14 -1.36 16.91 3.71
C ALA A 14 -1.83 16.15 4.96
N ALA A 15 -2.26 16.86 6.02
CA ALA A 15 -2.63 16.29 7.32
C ALA A 15 -4.09 16.60 7.74
N ARG A 16 -4.93 17.04 6.80
CA ARG A 16 -6.33 17.40 7.04
C ARG A 16 -7.23 16.96 5.91
N ASP A 17 -6.88 15.86 5.24
CA ASP A 17 -7.61 15.41 4.07
C ASP A 17 -8.32 14.07 4.34
N PRO A 18 -9.43 14.09 5.10
CA PRO A 18 -10.37 12.96 5.17
C PRO A 18 -10.88 12.56 3.78
N PHE A 19 -10.59 13.39 2.76
CA PHE A 19 -10.78 13.13 1.35
C PHE A 19 -10.04 11.89 0.84
N ARG A 20 -8.86 11.55 1.36
CA ARG A 20 -8.12 10.35 0.89
C ARG A 20 -8.58 9.04 1.51
N VAL A 21 -9.12 9.05 2.73
CA VAL A 21 -9.75 7.87 3.35
C VAL A 21 -11.09 7.58 2.66
N ALA A 22 -11.85 8.62 2.37
CA ALA A 22 -13.09 8.53 1.62
C ALA A 22 -12.84 8.07 0.17
N GLN A 23 -11.81 8.58 -0.51
CA GLN A 23 -11.44 8.14 -1.88
C GLN A 23 -10.99 6.66 -1.96
N VAL A 24 -10.52 6.08 -0.86
CA VAL A 24 -10.19 4.65 -0.76
C VAL A 24 -11.44 3.78 -0.71
N LEU A 25 -12.52 4.30 -0.12
CA LEU A 25 -13.84 3.67 -0.03
C LEU A 25 -14.83 4.13 -1.12
N ARG A 26 -14.43 5.05 -2.03
CA ARG A 26 -15.30 5.81 -2.95
C ARG A 26 -16.39 6.66 -2.26
N ILE A 27 -16.12 7.14 -1.05
CA ILE A 27 -17.00 8.01 -0.26
C ILE A 27 -16.59 9.48 -0.47
N PRO A 28 -17.53 10.44 -0.39
CA PRO A 28 -17.20 11.85 -0.38
C PRO A 28 -16.39 12.20 0.87
N PRO A 29 -15.44 13.12 0.73
CA PRO A 29 -14.62 13.56 1.84
C PRO A 29 -15.31 14.43 2.90
N ILE A 30 -15.06 14.21 4.20
CA ILE A 30 -15.67 15.08 5.24
C ILE A 30 -14.67 15.48 6.32
N ALA A 31 -14.50 16.79 6.49
CA ALA A 31 -13.68 17.43 7.53
C ALA A 31 -14.07 16.94 8.95
N PRO A 32 -13.12 16.86 9.90
CA PRO A 32 -13.41 16.44 11.28
C PRO A 32 -14.41 17.42 11.91
N THR A 33 -15.64 16.96 12.10
CA THR A 33 -16.64 17.69 12.87
C THR A 33 -16.47 17.34 14.33
N LYS A 34 -16.25 18.35 15.19
CA LYS A 34 -16.38 18.21 16.64
C LYS A 34 -17.87 18.00 16.96
N GLY A 35 -18.34 16.78 16.78
CA GLY A 35 -19.70 16.34 17.10
C GLY A 35 -19.66 15.10 17.98
N THR A 36 -20.77 14.85 18.68
CA THR A 36 -21.02 13.59 19.40
C THR A 36 -20.85 12.39 18.45
N PRO A 37 -20.28 11.26 18.92
CA PRO A 37 -20.11 10.08 18.10
C PRO A 37 -21.47 9.59 17.58
N PRO A 38 -21.55 9.13 16.31
CA PRO A 38 -22.78 8.55 15.78
C PRO A 38 -23.17 7.30 16.59
N PRO A 39 -24.48 7.06 16.80
CA PRO A 39 -24.95 5.86 17.48
C PRO A 39 -24.58 4.61 16.67
N THR A 40 -24.09 3.57 17.34
CA THR A 40 -23.87 2.26 16.73
C THR A 40 -25.20 1.65 16.29
N SER A 41 -25.26 1.16 15.06
CA SER A 41 -26.43 0.43 14.56
C SER A 41 -26.61 -0.89 15.30
N ASN A 42 -27.86 -1.31 15.51
CA ASN A 42 -28.14 -2.62 16.07
C ASN A 42 -27.86 -3.70 15.02
N PRO A 43 -27.29 -4.86 15.40
CA PRO A 43 -27.08 -5.94 14.46
C PRO A 43 -28.44 -6.53 14.04
N GLU A 44 -28.85 -6.22 12.82
CA GLU A 44 -29.98 -6.89 12.16
C GLU A 44 -29.47 -8.10 11.39
N THR A 45 -30.19 -9.22 11.46
CA THR A 45 -29.87 -10.43 10.67
C THR A 45 -30.28 -10.21 9.23
N LEU A 46 -29.34 -10.43 8.30
CA LEU A 46 -29.62 -10.37 6.86
C LEU A 46 -29.15 -11.67 6.22
N GLU A 47 -30.06 -12.65 6.18
CA GLU A 47 -29.76 -13.95 5.58
C GLU A 47 -29.99 -13.90 4.06
N ILE A 48 -28.92 -14.13 3.31
CA ILE A 48 -28.97 -14.28 1.85
C ILE A 48 -28.28 -15.60 1.51
N GLY A 49 -29.02 -16.54 0.92
CA GLY A 49 -28.49 -17.84 0.51
C GLY A 49 -27.92 -18.67 1.68
N GLY A 50 -28.52 -18.58 2.88
CA GLY A 50 -28.05 -19.28 4.08
C GLY A 50 -26.81 -18.68 4.75
N THR A 51 -26.36 -17.50 4.29
CA THR A 51 -25.26 -16.75 4.88
C THR A 51 -25.79 -15.47 5.51
N ASP A 52 -25.43 -15.21 6.77
CA ASP A 52 -25.79 -13.96 7.46
C ASP A 52 -24.79 -12.84 7.14
N TRP A 53 -25.27 -11.87 6.36
CA TRP A 53 -24.53 -10.65 5.98
C TRP A 53 -24.76 -9.49 6.94
N GLY A 54 -25.70 -9.64 7.88
CA GLY A 54 -26.09 -8.61 8.85
C GLY A 54 -24.90 -7.97 9.55
N PRO A 55 -24.01 -8.76 10.19
CA PRO A 55 -22.83 -8.25 10.89
C PRO A 55 -21.83 -7.51 9.99
N VAL A 56 -21.73 -7.88 8.71
CA VAL A 56 -20.85 -7.19 7.76
C VAL A 56 -21.45 -5.85 7.37
N LEU A 57 -22.75 -5.81 7.07
CA LEU A 57 -23.44 -4.60 6.66
C LEU A 57 -23.51 -3.57 7.80
N THR A 58 -23.83 -4.00 9.02
CA THR A 58 -23.92 -3.12 10.20
C THR A 58 -22.54 -2.53 10.52
N ALA A 59 -21.49 -3.36 10.54
CA ALA A 59 -20.12 -2.88 10.72
C ALA A 59 -19.66 -1.94 9.61
N TRP A 60 -20.13 -2.15 8.36
CA TRP A 60 -19.85 -1.26 7.24
C TRP A 60 -20.52 0.10 7.41
N LEU A 61 -21.80 0.11 7.77
CA LEU A 61 -22.57 1.33 8.04
C LEU A 61 -21.99 2.11 9.22
N ASP A 62 -21.63 1.43 10.31
CA ASP A 62 -20.99 2.05 11.47
C ASP A 62 -19.62 2.65 11.10
N ALA A 63 -18.81 1.94 10.31
CA ALA A 63 -17.53 2.45 9.82
C ALA A 63 -17.73 3.65 8.89
N TYR A 64 -18.73 3.61 8.02
CA TYR A 64 -19.11 4.69 7.12
C TYR A 64 -19.53 5.95 7.90
N GLN A 65 -20.46 5.82 8.84
CA GLN A 65 -20.94 6.92 9.67
C GLN A 65 -19.82 7.53 10.52
N ALA A 66 -18.97 6.70 11.11
CA ALA A 66 -17.82 7.18 11.88
C ALA A 66 -16.80 7.91 11.00
N ALA A 67 -16.57 7.42 9.78
CA ALA A 67 -15.70 8.07 8.80
C ALA A 67 -16.28 9.41 8.32
N GLU A 68 -17.59 9.49 8.08
CA GLU A 68 -18.28 10.75 7.74
C GLU A 68 -18.22 11.76 8.88
N ALA A 69 -18.37 11.32 10.12
CA ALA A 69 -18.25 12.18 11.31
C ALA A 69 -16.79 12.64 11.58
N GLY A 70 -15.82 11.99 10.94
CA GLY A 70 -14.39 12.30 11.07
C GLY A 70 -13.70 11.66 12.28
N HIS A 71 -14.29 10.62 12.87
CA HIS A 71 -13.71 9.86 13.99
C HIS A 71 -12.96 8.63 13.45
N ALA A 72 -11.67 8.75 13.14
CA ALA A 72 -10.93 7.68 12.45
C ALA A 72 -10.68 6.45 13.34
N VAL A 73 -10.50 6.64 14.65
CA VAL A 73 -10.36 5.52 15.61
C VAL A 73 -11.63 4.66 15.67
N LEU A 74 -12.80 5.29 15.79
CA LEU A 74 -14.09 4.59 15.79
C LEU A 74 -14.35 3.92 14.43
N ALA A 75 -14.04 4.61 13.34
CA ALA A 75 -14.15 4.04 11.99
C ALA A 75 -13.26 2.81 11.82
N TYR A 76 -12.05 2.82 12.38
CA TYR A 76 -11.17 1.65 12.37
C TYR A 76 -11.76 0.49 13.16
N ASP A 77 -12.28 0.73 14.37
CA ASP A 77 -12.82 -0.33 15.22
C ASP A 77 -14.02 -1.02 14.56
N SER A 78 -14.88 -0.27 13.87
CA SER A 78 -15.96 -0.84 13.06
C SER A 78 -15.45 -1.54 11.79
N GLN A 79 -14.46 -0.96 11.08
CA GLN A 79 -13.84 -1.58 9.92
C GLN A 79 -13.12 -2.89 10.25
N ALA A 80 -12.47 -2.97 11.42
CA ALA A 80 -11.79 -4.18 11.89
C ALA A 80 -12.80 -5.31 12.16
N LYS A 81 -13.97 -4.98 12.76
CA LYS A 81 -15.08 -5.93 12.90
C LYS A 81 -15.58 -6.39 11.53
N LEU A 82 -15.81 -5.46 10.60
CA LEU A 82 -16.21 -5.78 9.23
C LEU A 82 -15.23 -6.75 8.57
N HIS A 83 -13.92 -6.47 8.65
CA HIS A 83 -12.89 -7.33 8.07
C HIS A 83 -12.92 -8.72 8.72
N ALA A 84 -13.00 -8.80 10.05
CA ALA A 84 -13.08 -10.07 10.75
C ALA A 84 -14.33 -10.89 10.36
N HIS A 85 -15.50 -10.25 10.23
CA HIS A 85 -16.71 -10.89 9.75
C HIS A 85 -16.57 -11.34 8.29
N PHE A 86 -16.01 -10.50 7.43
CA PHE A 86 -15.78 -10.83 6.03
C PHE A 86 -14.81 -12.00 5.86
N ASN A 87 -13.75 -12.09 6.68
CA ASN A 87 -12.84 -13.24 6.70
C ASN A 87 -13.59 -14.54 7.05
N LYS A 88 -14.51 -14.50 8.03
CA LYS A 88 -15.36 -15.67 8.36
C LYS A 88 -16.25 -16.07 7.19
N LEU A 89 -16.88 -15.12 6.50
CA LEU A 89 -17.69 -15.40 5.30
C LEU A 89 -16.85 -15.95 4.15
N LEU A 90 -15.59 -15.54 4.06
CA LEU A 90 -14.68 -16.05 3.03
C LEU A 90 -14.43 -17.56 3.18
N ASP A 91 -14.51 -18.13 4.39
CA ASP A 91 -14.35 -19.59 4.58
C ASP A 91 -15.51 -20.39 3.99
N SER A 92 -16.75 -19.90 4.16
CA SER A 92 -17.94 -20.55 3.61
C SER A 92 -18.17 -20.26 2.13
N SER A 93 -17.57 -19.18 1.60
CA SER A 93 -17.70 -18.84 0.19
C SER A 93 -16.99 -19.83 -0.73
N GLU A 94 -17.61 -20.14 -1.86
CA GLU A 94 -16.96 -20.84 -2.96
C GLU A 94 -16.53 -19.86 -4.05
N GLY A 95 -15.36 -20.12 -4.63
CA GLY A 95 -14.88 -19.40 -5.80
C GLY A 95 -14.24 -18.04 -5.54
N ASN A 96 -14.15 -17.23 -6.60
CA ASN A 96 -13.47 -15.93 -6.59
C ASN A 96 -14.44 -14.73 -6.55
N LEU A 97 -15.75 -14.94 -6.44
CA LEU A 97 -16.77 -13.89 -6.44
C LEU A 97 -16.54 -12.82 -5.35
N MET A 98 -16.11 -13.24 -4.17
CA MET A 98 -15.86 -12.34 -3.03
C MET A 98 -14.50 -11.64 -3.11
N ILE A 99 -13.62 -11.98 -4.05
CA ILE A 99 -12.25 -11.44 -4.11
C ILE A 99 -12.21 -9.94 -4.38
N PRO A 100 -12.98 -9.36 -5.32
CA PRO A 100 -13.00 -7.91 -5.50
C PRO A 100 -13.43 -7.16 -4.23
N ALA A 101 -14.44 -7.68 -3.51
CA ALA A 101 -14.86 -7.13 -2.23
C ALA A 101 -13.76 -7.27 -1.17
N LEU A 102 -13.11 -8.44 -1.07
CA LEU A 102 -11.98 -8.67 -0.16
C LEU A 102 -10.84 -7.67 -0.40
N GLN A 103 -10.49 -7.42 -1.67
CA GLN A 103 -9.46 -6.44 -2.02
C GLN A 103 -9.82 -5.04 -1.51
N SER A 104 -11.09 -4.63 -1.66
CA SER A 104 -11.58 -3.34 -1.14
C SER A 104 -11.53 -3.30 0.38
N VAL A 105 -11.92 -4.39 1.05
CA VAL A 105 -11.89 -4.50 2.52
C VAL A 105 -10.46 -4.38 3.03
N CYS A 106 -9.52 -5.18 2.50
CA CYS A 106 -8.11 -5.13 2.89
C CYS A 106 -7.50 -3.74 2.69
N ARG A 107 -7.77 -3.12 1.54
CA ARG A 107 -7.30 -1.76 1.24
C ARG A 107 -7.89 -0.74 2.21
N SER A 108 -9.19 -0.82 2.49
CA SER A 108 -9.88 0.10 3.40
C SER A 108 -9.37 -0.06 4.83
N THR A 109 -9.23 -1.29 5.31
CA THR A 109 -8.65 -1.59 6.63
C THR A 109 -7.25 -1.00 6.78
N HIS A 110 -6.37 -1.16 5.77
CA HIS A 110 -5.06 -0.53 5.77
C HIS A 110 -5.16 1.00 5.85
N HIS A 111 -5.91 1.64 4.97
CA HIS A 111 -5.96 3.10 4.93
C HIS A 111 -6.61 3.73 6.16
N ILE A 112 -7.67 3.12 6.71
CA ILE A 112 -8.32 3.59 7.93
C ILE A 112 -7.42 3.35 9.15
N ALA A 113 -6.70 2.23 9.24
CA ALA A 113 -5.73 1.98 10.31
C ALA A 113 -4.68 3.09 10.39
N VAL A 114 -4.22 3.55 9.22
CA VAL A 114 -3.21 4.61 9.10
C VAL A 114 -3.77 5.94 9.57
N ALA A 115 -5.01 6.25 9.21
CA ALA A 115 -5.68 7.45 9.68
C ALA A 115 -5.91 7.41 11.21
N ALA A 116 -6.32 6.26 11.75
CA ALA A 116 -6.56 6.07 13.17
C ALA A 116 -5.28 6.18 14.02
N ASP A 117 -4.18 5.55 13.58
CA ASP A 117 -2.89 5.68 14.29
C ASP A 117 -2.34 7.11 14.23
N GLN A 118 -2.59 7.84 13.13
CA GLN A 118 -2.24 9.26 13.03
C GLN A 118 -3.06 10.14 13.98
N GLU A 119 -4.34 9.85 14.16
CA GLU A 119 -5.22 10.55 15.11
C GLU A 119 -4.83 10.27 16.56
N ALA A 120 -4.55 9.01 16.90
CA ALA A 120 -4.22 8.59 18.26
C ALA A 120 -2.92 9.20 18.81
N THR A 121 -2.07 9.80 17.94
CA THR A 121 -0.74 10.38 18.29
C THR A 121 0.21 9.39 19.02
N SER A 122 -0.18 8.12 19.16
CA SER A 122 0.64 7.07 19.75
C SER A 122 1.66 6.57 18.74
N GLN A 123 2.89 6.32 19.22
CA GLN A 123 3.95 5.72 18.41
C GLN A 123 3.82 4.19 18.29
N ASP A 124 2.86 3.59 18.99
CA ASP A 124 2.76 2.12 19.09
C ASP A 124 2.16 1.48 17.84
N HIS A 125 1.59 2.27 16.92
CA HIS A 125 0.98 1.81 15.66
C HIS A 125 0.02 0.61 15.86
N ALA A 126 -0.72 0.62 16.97
CA ALA A 126 -1.51 -0.53 17.41
C ALA A 126 -2.58 -0.92 16.39
N LYS A 127 -3.19 0.05 15.70
CA LYS A 127 -4.21 -0.23 14.68
C LYS A 127 -3.58 -0.81 13.42
N LEU A 128 -2.43 -0.31 12.98
CA LEU A 128 -1.67 -0.92 11.88
C LEU A 128 -1.23 -2.35 12.20
N HIS A 129 -0.76 -2.63 13.42
CA HIS A 129 -0.40 -3.98 13.84
C HIS A 129 -1.62 -4.92 13.82
N ASN A 130 -2.78 -4.47 14.28
CA ASN A 130 -4.02 -5.25 14.20
C ASN A 130 -4.46 -5.48 12.74
N ALA A 131 -4.32 -4.46 11.87
CA ALA A 131 -4.61 -4.59 10.44
C ALA A 131 -3.71 -5.64 9.77
N VAL A 132 -2.43 -5.73 10.13
CA VAL A 132 -1.54 -6.80 9.67
C VAL A 132 -2.13 -8.17 9.97
N THR A 133 -2.59 -8.40 11.21
CA THR A 133 -3.19 -9.69 11.60
C THR A 133 -4.40 -10.03 10.73
N LEU A 134 -5.32 -9.08 10.54
CA LEU A 134 -6.51 -9.27 9.71
C LEU A 134 -6.18 -9.56 8.24
N LEU A 135 -5.22 -8.83 7.67
CA LEU A 135 -4.75 -9.06 6.30
C LEU A 135 -3.98 -10.38 6.14
N GLN A 136 -3.23 -10.81 7.16
CA GLN A 136 -2.54 -12.11 7.17
C GLN A 136 -3.52 -13.28 7.20
N GLU A 137 -4.64 -13.13 7.92
CA GLU A 137 -5.74 -14.10 7.87
C GLU A 137 -6.35 -14.18 6.47
N SER A 138 -6.64 -13.04 5.83
CA SER A 138 -7.13 -13.01 4.45
C SER A 138 -6.14 -13.61 3.46
N PHE A 139 -4.85 -13.31 3.64
CA PHE A 139 -3.77 -13.90 2.84
C PHE A 139 -3.74 -15.42 2.98
N SER A 140 -3.78 -15.92 4.22
CA SER A 140 -3.74 -17.36 4.50
C SER A 140 -4.94 -18.10 3.89
N ARG A 141 -6.14 -17.50 3.94
CA ARG A 141 -7.36 -18.07 3.35
C ARG A 141 -7.33 -18.08 1.81
N THR A 142 -6.84 -17.00 1.20
CA THR A 142 -6.78 -16.87 -0.27
C THR A 142 -5.67 -17.71 -0.89
N ILE A 143 -4.50 -17.76 -0.26
CA ILE A 143 -3.35 -18.48 -0.82
C ILE A 143 -3.52 -20.00 -0.72
N ASN A 144 -4.15 -20.49 0.35
CA ASN A 144 -4.36 -21.91 0.59
C ASN A 144 -5.59 -22.50 -0.12
N ASP A 145 -6.24 -21.71 -0.98
CA ASP A 145 -7.30 -22.22 -1.82
C ASP A 145 -6.84 -23.43 -2.66
N ARG A 146 -7.70 -24.44 -2.70
CA ARG A 146 -7.41 -25.72 -3.36
C ARG A 146 -7.58 -25.62 -4.88
N LYS A 147 -8.40 -24.69 -5.37
CA LYS A 147 -8.64 -24.50 -6.81
C LYS A 147 -7.38 -24.01 -7.52
N GLU A 148 -7.19 -24.45 -8.76
CA GLU A 148 -6.09 -23.97 -9.60
C GLU A 148 -6.34 -22.51 -10.00
N TYR A 149 -5.26 -21.72 -10.04
CA TYR A 149 -5.38 -20.30 -10.38
C TYR A 149 -5.19 -20.11 -11.89
N HIS A 150 -6.20 -19.54 -12.52
CA HIS A 150 -6.15 -19.11 -13.91
C HIS A 150 -6.35 -17.59 -13.99
N PRO A 151 -5.39 -16.82 -14.54
CA PRO A 151 -5.45 -15.36 -14.54
C PRO A 151 -6.64 -14.75 -15.28
N GLU A 152 -7.12 -15.43 -16.32
CA GLU A 152 -8.23 -14.96 -17.17
C GLU A 152 -9.56 -15.61 -16.79
N ALA A 153 -9.62 -16.35 -15.68
CA ALA A 153 -10.87 -16.91 -15.21
C ALA A 153 -11.86 -15.78 -14.84
N PRO A 154 -13.12 -15.86 -15.30
CA PRO A 154 -14.14 -14.90 -14.90
C PRO A 154 -14.43 -15.00 -13.40
N LEU A 155 -15.20 -14.03 -12.90
CA LEU A 155 -15.76 -14.10 -11.56
C LEU A 155 -16.83 -15.20 -11.54
N SER A 156 -16.53 -16.31 -10.88
CA SER A 156 -17.40 -17.48 -10.79
C SER A 156 -17.11 -18.28 -9.51
N GLU A 157 -18.02 -19.20 -9.20
CA GLU A 157 -17.82 -20.16 -8.11
C GLU A 157 -16.65 -21.11 -8.40
N GLU A 158 -16.29 -21.32 -9.67
CA GLU A 158 -15.17 -22.17 -10.10
C GLU A 158 -13.80 -21.46 -10.02
N GLY A 159 -13.78 -20.13 -10.04
CA GLY A 159 -12.55 -19.35 -10.01
C GLY A 159 -11.80 -19.46 -8.68
N SER A 160 -10.47 -19.33 -8.70
CA SER A 160 -9.67 -19.44 -7.47
C SER A 160 -9.59 -18.14 -6.69
N LYS A 161 -9.68 -18.25 -5.35
CA LYS A 161 -9.42 -17.16 -4.39
C LYS A 161 -7.99 -16.61 -4.49
N LYS A 162 -7.06 -17.36 -5.09
CA LYS A 162 -5.67 -16.94 -5.34
C LYS A 162 -5.57 -15.65 -6.17
N ALA A 163 -6.62 -15.30 -6.94
CA ALA A 163 -6.72 -14.04 -7.65
C ALA A 163 -6.54 -12.80 -6.74
N GLY A 164 -6.85 -12.92 -5.43
CA GLY A 164 -6.71 -11.85 -4.45
C GLY A 164 -5.32 -11.69 -3.84
N VAL A 165 -4.44 -12.70 -3.96
CA VAL A 165 -3.22 -12.81 -3.17
C VAL A 165 -2.28 -11.62 -3.39
N LEU A 166 -2.01 -11.26 -4.65
CA LEU A 166 -1.10 -10.15 -4.95
C LEU A 166 -1.61 -8.80 -4.44
N ALA A 167 -2.93 -8.58 -4.48
CA ALA A 167 -3.51 -7.36 -3.94
C ALA A 167 -3.29 -7.27 -2.43
N ILE A 168 -3.55 -8.36 -1.69
CA ILE A 168 -3.35 -8.43 -0.24
C ILE A 168 -1.87 -8.27 0.13
N VAL A 169 -0.97 -8.94 -0.59
CA VAL A 169 0.48 -8.86 -0.35
C VAL A 169 1.00 -7.45 -0.59
N ASN A 170 0.50 -6.74 -1.60
CA ASN A 170 0.88 -5.35 -1.84
C ASN A 170 0.47 -4.41 -0.70
N GLU A 171 -0.72 -4.62 -0.12
CA GLU A 171 -1.16 -3.86 1.06
C GLU A 171 -0.32 -4.22 2.30
N LEU A 172 -0.04 -5.51 2.53
CA LEU A 172 0.83 -5.95 3.62
C LEU A 172 2.26 -5.40 3.50
N PHE A 173 2.84 -5.39 2.29
CA PHE A 173 4.13 -4.75 2.06
C PHE A 173 4.07 -3.26 2.39
N ALA A 174 3.03 -2.55 1.94
CA ALA A 174 2.89 -1.13 2.27
C ALA A 174 2.89 -0.89 3.79
N ILE A 175 2.21 -1.76 4.56
CA ILE A 175 2.20 -1.68 6.03
C ILE A 175 3.58 -2.03 6.62
N TYR A 176 4.22 -3.12 6.21
CA TYR A 176 5.54 -3.51 6.73
C TYR A 176 6.63 -2.49 6.45
N PHE A 177 6.63 -1.88 5.27
CA PHE A 177 7.54 -0.78 4.95
C PHE A 177 7.27 0.46 5.80
N ARG A 178 6.00 0.72 6.18
CA ARG A 178 5.64 1.83 7.08
C ARG A 178 6.05 1.55 8.53
N LEU A 179 5.87 0.33 9.01
CA LEU A 179 6.25 -0.11 10.37
C LEU A 179 7.74 -0.40 10.51
N ASN A 180 8.52 -0.30 9.44
CA ASN A 180 9.93 -0.67 9.38
C ASN A 180 10.21 -2.14 9.81
N THR A 181 9.27 -3.05 9.54
CA THR A 181 9.37 -4.49 9.89
C THR A 181 9.66 -5.35 8.65
N LEU A 182 10.61 -4.90 7.82
CA LEU A 182 10.92 -5.46 6.49
C LEU A 182 11.25 -6.95 6.51
N ARG A 183 11.80 -7.47 7.61
CA ARG A 183 12.12 -8.89 7.79
C ARG A 183 10.90 -9.80 7.61
N LEU A 184 9.70 -9.31 7.94
CA LEU A 184 8.45 -10.07 7.81
C LEU A 184 7.98 -10.21 6.36
N CYS A 185 8.45 -9.37 5.44
CA CYS A 185 8.11 -9.43 4.02
C CYS A 185 8.49 -10.78 3.39
N ARG A 186 9.58 -11.43 3.85
CA ARG A 186 10.01 -12.75 3.36
C ARG A 186 8.97 -13.85 3.58
N ASN A 187 8.16 -13.75 4.64
CA ASN A 187 7.10 -14.71 4.93
C ASN A 187 5.98 -14.66 3.88
N LEU A 188 5.79 -13.52 3.22
CA LEU A 188 4.82 -13.35 2.14
C LEU A 188 5.40 -13.71 0.77
N LEU A 189 6.70 -13.46 0.57
CA LEU A 189 7.38 -13.69 -0.70
C LEU A 189 7.44 -15.17 -1.05
N ARG A 190 7.90 -16.03 -0.12
CA ARG A 190 8.10 -17.47 -0.41
C ARG A 190 6.83 -18.15 -0.94
N PRO A 191 5.65 -18.05 -0.28
CA PRO A 191 4.46 -18.73 -0.78
C PRO A 191 3.98 -18.22 -2.15
N VAL A 192 4.15 -16.92 -2.43
CA VAL A 192 3.78 -16.29 -3.71
C VAL A 192 4.71 -16.78 -4.84
N GLU A 193 5.99 -16.96 -4.54
CA GLU A 193 6.98 -17.48 -5.48
C GLU A 193 6.82 -18.97 -5.76
N THR A 194 6.64 -19.78 -4.71
CA THR A 194 6.41 -21.23 -4.85
C THR A 194 5.19 -21.53 -5.72
N ARG A 195 4.13 -20.70 -5.63
CA ARG A 195 2.90 -20.86 -6.41
C ARG A 195 2.92 -20.08 -7.74
N LYS A 196 4.04 -19.45 -8.11
CA LYS A 196 4.21 -18.64 -9.33
C LYS A 196 3.18 -17.51 -9.53
N LEU A 197 2.56 -17.05 -8.44
CA LEU A 197 1.52 -16.01 -8.51
C LEU A 197 2.10 -14.66 -8.95
N HIS A 198 3.38 -14.42 -8.68
CA HIS A 198 4.14 -13.25 -9.10
C HIS A 198 4.41 -13.14 -10.61
N GLU A 199 3.97 -14.11 -11.41
CA GLU A 199 4.06 -14.10 -12.88
C GLU A 199 2.69 -14.00 -13.55
N GLN A 200 1.62 -14.24 -12.79
CA GLN A 200 0.29 -14.55 -13.31
C GLN A 200 -0.78 -13.53 -12.86
N GLY A 201 -0.35 -12.42 -12.25
CA GLY A 201 -1.23 -11.36 -11.76
C GLY A 201 -1.62 -10.31 -12.79
N SER A 202 -2.56 -9.44 -12.42
CA SER A 202 -2.78 -8.21 -13.18
C SER A 202 -1.50 -7.36 -13.17
N MET A 203 -1.21 -6.70 -14.31
CA MET A 203 0.01 -5.92 -14.45
C MET A 203 0.17 -4.83 -13.38
N GLY A 204 -0.93 -4.22 -12.92
CA GLY A 204 -0.89 -3.23 -11.85
C GLY A 204 -0.41 -3.81 -10.51
N HIS A 205 -0.89 -5.01 -10.16
CA HIS A 205 -0.45 -5.70 -8.94
C HIS A 205 0.98 -6.21 -9.07
N LEU A 206 1.37 -6.71 -10.24
CA LEU A 206 2.73 -7.20 -10.50
C LEU A 206 3.78 -6.08 -10.42
N VAL A 207 3.50 -4.92 -11.00
CA VAL A 207 4.40 -3.75 -10.92
C VAL A 207 4.58 -3.32 -9.46
N THR A 208 3.50 -3.28 -8.68
CA THR A 208 3.55 -2.92 -7.27
C THR A 208 4.33 -3.95 -6.45
N TYR A 209 4.11 -5.24 -6.71
CA TYR A 209 4.81 -6.34 -6.06
C TYR A 209 6.32 -6.24 -6.32
N ARG A 210 6.72 -6.14 -7.60
CA ARG A 210 8.13 -6.03 -8.01
C ARG A 210 8.82 -4.78 -7.47
N TYR A 211 8.10 -3.66 -7.35
CA TYR A 211 8.61 -2.47 -6.68
C TYR A 211 8.97 -2.72 -5.22
N TYR A 212 8.09 -3.36 -4.44
CA TYR A 212 8.37 -3.66 -3.03
C TYR A 212 9.46 -4.72 -2.86
N VAL A 213 9.45 -5.77 -3.69
CA VAL A 213 10.49 -6.81 -3.68
C VAL A 213 11.86 -6.24 -4.03
N GLY A 214 11.96 -5.38 -5.06
CA GLY A 214 13.22 -4.72 -5.39
C GLY A 214 13.75 -3.82 -4.26
N ARG A 215 12.86 -3.15 -3.53
CA ARG A 215 13.24 -2.38 -2.33
C ARG A 215 13.68 -3.27 -1.17
N LEU A 216 13.09 -4.45 -1.02
CA LEU A 216 13.49 -5.42 0.00
C LEU A 216 14.91 -5.93 -0.31
N TYR A 217 15.21 -6.29 -1.55
CA TYR A 217 16.56 -6.70 -1.94
C TYR A 217 17.59 -5.58 -1.78
N LEU A 218 17.21 -4.33 -2.06
CA LEU A 218 18.06 -3.17 -1.79
C LEU A 218 18.40 -3.05 -0.29
N PHE A 219 17.44 -3.33 0.60
CA PHE A 219 17.67 -3.36 2.04
C PHE A 219 18.56 -4.52 2.48
N GLU A 220 18.60 -5.62 1.72
CA GLU A 220 19.42 -6.79 1.96
C GLU A 220 20.77 -6.75 1.21
N ASP A 221 21.17 -5.59 0.69
CA ASP A 221 22.40 -5.37 -0.10
C ASP A 221 22.53 -6.27 -1.34
N GLN A 222 21.41 -6.81 -1.83
CA GLN A 222 21.32 -7.63 -3.05
C GLN A 222 21.02 -6.72 -4.25
N TYR A 223 22.04 -6.00 -4.70
CA TYR A 223 21.91 -4.95 -5.72
C TYR A 223 21.55 -5.47 -7.12
N GLN A 224 21.94 -6.69 -7.47
CA GLN A 224 21.62 -7.30 -8.77
C GLN A 224 20.13 -7.59 -8.86
N GLU A 225 19.61 -8.31 -7.88
CA GLU A 225 18.21 -8.70 -7.75
C GLU A 225 17.31 -7.46 -7.61
N ALA A 226 17.77 -6.46 -6.85
CA ALA A 226 17.09 -5.18 -6.73
C ALA A 226 16.96 -4.47 -8.09
N GLU A 227 18.02 -4.43 -8.91
CA GLU A 227 17.97 -3.84 -10.25
C GLU A 227 16.95 -4.57 -11.12
N ASP A 228 17.00 -5.89 -11.18
CA ASP A 228 16.15 -6.69 -12.06
C ASP A 228 14.65 -6.49 -11.75
N HIS A 229 14.28 -6.46 -10.46
CA HIS A 229 12.90 -6.22 -10.05
C HIS A 229 12.44 -4.78 -10.27
N LEU A 230 13.29 -3.79 -9.96
CA LEU A 230 12.96 -2.37 -10.15
C LEU A 230 12.91 -2.00 -11.64
N GLU A 231 13.76 -2.60 -12.47
CA GLU A 231 13.76 -2.42 -13.92
C GLU A 231 12.50 -3.02 -14.57
N PHE A 232 12.09 -4.21 -14.13
CA PHE A 232 10.80 -4.78 -14.52
C PHE A 232 9.66 -3.85 -14.13
N ALA A 233 9.62 -3.38 -12.87
CA ALA A 233 8.57 -2.49 -12.39
C ALA A 233 8.52 -1.20 -13.20
N PHE A 234 9.67 -0.59 -13.52
CA PHE A 234 9.74 0.64 -14.31
C PHE A 234 9.23 0.45 -15.75
N THR A 235 9.66 -0.64 -16.39
CA THR A 235 9.34 -0.95 -17.79
C THR A 235 7.86 -1.25 -17.96
N MET A 236 7.32 -2.09 -17.06
CA MET A 236 5.92 -2.51 -17.10
C MET A 236 4.95 -1.49 -16.51
N CYS A 237 5.43 -0.47 -15.79
CA CYS A 237 4.59 0.61 -15.30
C CYS A 237 3.97 1.41 -16.45
N HIS A 238 2.66 1.67 -16.34
CA HIS A 238 1.89 2.40 -17.34
C HIS A 238 2.50 3.78 -17.64
N LYS A 239 2.53 4.17 -18.93
CA LYS A 239 3.19 5.40 -19.40
C LYS A 239 2.63 6.69 -18.77
N LYS A 240 1.33 6.71 -18.45
CA LYS A 240 0.65 7.85 -17.79
C LYS A 240 0.91 7.91 -16.27
N ALA A 241 1.39 6.83 -15.65
CA ALA A 241 1.63 6.76 -14.20
C ALA A 241 2.99 7.38 -13.83
N VAL A 242 3.16 8.68 -14.12
CA VAL A 242 4.43 9.41 -13.95
C VAL A 242 4.89 9.39 -12.48
N HIS A 243 3.96 9.51 -11.53
CA HIS A 243 4.26 9.45 -10.10
C HIS A 243 4.87 8.09 -9.70
N ASN A 244 4.29 6.99 -10.17
CA ASN A 244 4.76 5.65 -9.85
C ASN A 244 6.12 5.38 -10.50
N LYS A 245 6.30 5.79 -11.77
CA LYS A 245 7.61 5.71 -12.43
C LYS A 245 8.68 6.51 -11.69
N LYS A 246 8.36 7.73 -11.23
CA LYS A 246 9.27 8.52 -10.39
C LYS A 246 9.63 7.81 -9.09
N ALA A 247 8.65 7.20 -8.41
CA ALA A 247 8.89 6.44 -7.17
C ALA A 247 9.83 5.24 -7.41
N ILE A 248 9.65 4.50 -8.51
CA ILE A 248 10.53 3.40 -8.89
C ILE A 248 11.95 3.91 -9.20
N LEU A 249 12.06 4.99 -9.99
CA LEU A 249 13.36 5.56 -10.37
C LEU A 249 14.19 6.08 -9.19
N ARG A 250 13.55 6.55 -8.12
CA ARG A 250 14.26 6.97 -6.90
C ARG A 250 15.11 5.86 -6.28
N TYR A 251 14.69 4.61 -6.43
CA TYR A 251 15.46 3.45 -5.96
C TYR A 251 16.32 2.86 -7.07
N LEU A 252 15.83 2.84 -8.31
CA LEU A 252 16.57 2.26 -9.45
C LEU A 252 17.82 3.07 -9.81
N VAL A 253 17.76 4.40 -9.75
CA VAL A 253 18.89 5.28 -10.12
C VAL A 253 20.10 5.05 -9.21
N PRO A 254 19.98 5.10 -7.86
CA PRO A 254 21.09 4.76 -6.97
C PRO A 254 21.68 3.37 -7.23
N VAL A 255 20.83 2.35 -7.44
CA VAL A 255 21.27 0.97 -7.72
C VAL A 255 22.08 0.91 -9.01
N LYS A 256 21.60 1.53 -10.09
CA LYS A 256 22.34 1.56 -11.36
C LYS A 256 23.64 2.37 -11.25
N ILE A 257 23.65 3.49 -10.53
CA ILE A 257 24.86 4.29 -10.28
C ILE A 257 25.90 3.45 -9.52
N PHE A 258 25.49 2.76 -8.46
CA PHE A 258 26.36 1.88 -7.67
C PHE A 258 26.98 0.79 -8.54
N ARG A 259 26.23 0.29 -9.52
CA ARG A 259 26.68 -0.70 -10.51
C ARG A 259 27.42 -0.10 -11.71
N GLY A 260 27.77 1.19 -11.68
CA GLY A 260 28.56 1.87 -12.71
C GLY A 260 27.76 2.35 -13.93
N ARG A 261 26.42 2.32 -13.89
CA ARG A 261 25.54 2.81 -14.97
C ARG A 261 24.94 4.16 -14.58
N LEU A 262 25.41 5.23 -15.24
CA LEU A 262 24.90 6.58 -15.00
C LEU A 262 23.60 6.84 -15.78
N PRO A 263 22.60 7.51 -15.16
CA PRO A 263 21.37 7.90 -15.84
C PRO A 263 21.62 9.04 -16.86
N SER A 264 20.77 9.14 -17.87
CA SER A 264 20.82 10.26 -18.81
C SER A 264 20.23 11.54 -18.18
N PRO A 265 20.75 12.73 -18.50
CA PRO A 265 20.19 14.00 -18.00
C PRO A 265 18.72 14.20 -18.38
N GLN A 266 18.32 13.73 -19.56
CA GLN A 266 16.95 13.79 -20.06
C GLN A 266 15.99 12.95 -19.19
N LEU A 267 16.45 11.79 -18.70
CA LEU A 267 15.66 10.95 -17.80
C LEU A 267 15.41 11.65 -16.47
N LEU A 268 16.46 12.26 -15.89
CA LEU A 268 16.36 12.99 -14.63
C LEU A 268 15.41 14.19 -14.74
N ALA A 269 15.55 14.98 -15.81
CA ALA A 269 14.67 16.12 -16.08
C ALA A 269 13.20 15.68 -16.26
N ARG A 270 12.96 14.61 -17.02
CA ARG A 270 11.60 14.11 -17.32
C ARG A 270 10.81 13.72 -16.07
N TYR A 271 11.47 13.16 -15.05
CA TYR A 271 10.82 12.71 -13.81
C TYR A 271 11.09 13.65 -12.62
N GLY A 272 11.75 14.78 -12.83
CA GLY A 272 12.08 15.76 -11.80
C GLY A 272 12.92 15.16 -10.67
N LEU A 273 14.01 14.48 -11.04
CA LEU A 273 14.98 13.83 -10.15
C LEU A 273 16.26 14.66 -10.06
N GLU A 274 16.10 15.94 -9.74
CA GLU A 274 17.16 16.94 -9.69
C GLU A 274 18.23 16.60 -8.64
N GLU A 275 17.83 15.90 -7.57
CA GLU A 275 18.72 15.42 -6.51
C GLU A 275 19.88 14.55 -7.00
N PHE A 276 19.73 13.90 -8.17
CA PHE A 276 20.80 13.07 -8.74
C PHE A 276 21.68 13.79 -9.76
N VAL A 277 21.33 15.01 -10.18
CA VAL A 277 22.07 15.72 -11.24
C VAL A 277 23.50 16.06 -10.78
N SER A 278 23.64 16.71 -9.63
CA SER A 278 24.93 17.08 -9.05
C SER A 278 25.77 15.84 -8.72
N ILE A 279 25.13 14.77 -8.24
CA ILE A 279 25.77 13.49 -7.94
C ILE A 279 26.35 12.88 -9.23
N VAL A 280 25.56 12.76 -10.28
CA VAL A 280 26.00 12.16 -11.56
C VAL A 280 27.11 12.97 -12.22
N ASP A 281 27.02 14.31 -12.18
CA ASP A 281 28.05 15.18 -12.74
C ASP A 281 29.36 15.12 -11.94
N SER A 282 29.28 15.02 -10.61
CA SER A 282 30.46 14.86 -9.75
C SER A 282 31.16 13.52 -9.98
N ILE A 283 30.41 12.42 -10.16
CA ILE A 283 30.97 11.10 -10.52
C ILE A 283 31.64 11.16 -11.89
N ARG A 284 31.02 11.80 -12.89
CA ARG A 284 31.61 11.93 -14.24
C ARG A 284 32.93 12.69 -14.24
N LYS A 285 33.06 13.70 -13.36
CA LYS A 285 34.26 14.55 -13.24
C LYS A 285 35.31 14.01 -12.26
N GLY A 286 34.96 13.01 -11.44
CA GLY A 286 35.81 12.54 -10.34
C GLY A 286 35.93 13.54 -9.18
N ASP A 287 34.95 14.44 -9.00
CA ASP A 287 34.99 15.47 -7.95
C ASP A 287 34.31 14.99 -6.66
N LEU A 288 35.11 14.41 -5.77
CA LEU A 288 34.65 13.90 -4.47
C LEU A 288 34.07 14.97 -3.55
N ARG A 289 34.55 16.22 -3.64
CA ARG A 289 34.07 17.31 -2.79
C ARG A 289 32.64 17.70 -3.17
N THR A 290 32.40 17.86 -4.47
CA THR A 290 31.05 18.16 -4.99
C THR A 290 30.09 17.01 -4.71
N PHE A 291 30.56 15.76 -4.83
CA PHE A 291 29.78 14.58 -4.48
C PHE A 291 29.31 14.59 -3.02
N ASN A 292 30.24 14.78 -2.07
CA ASN A 292 29.91 14.81 -0.64
C ASN A 292 28.98 15.97 -0.29
N ASN A 293 29.20 17.15 -0.87
CA ASN A 293 28.33 18.30 -0.67
C ASN A 293 26.90 18.03 -1.15
N ALA A 294 26.75 17.40 -2.33
CA ALA A 294 25.45 17.02 -2.87
C ALA A 294 24.74 15.99 -1.98
N LEU A 295 25.46 15.01 -1.43
CA LEU A 295 24.88 14.03 -0.50
C LEU A 295 24.38 14.70 0.78
N ILE A 296 25.12 15.66 1.33
CA ILE A 296 24.72 16.41 2.53
C ILE A 296 23.50 17.28 2.22
N GLU A 297 23.51 17.99 1.10
CA GLU A 297 22.40 18.86 0.67
C GLU A 297 21.09 18.08 0.53
N TYR A 298 21.13 16.91 -0.11
CA TYR A 298 19.96 16.09 -0.39
C TYR A 298 19.71 14.98 0.65
N GLN A 299 20.45 14.94 1.75
CA GLN A 299 20.36 13.90 2.78
C GLN A 299 18.91 13.69 3.26
N HIS A 300 18.18 14.77 3.54
CA HIS A 300 16.79 14.70 4.01
C HIS A 300 15.83 14.07 2.97
N ARG A 301 16.16 14.16 1.68
CA ARG A 301 15.37 13.52 0.61
C ARG A 301 15.68 12.03 0.45
N PHE A 302 16.90 11.59 0.80
CA PHE A 302 17.31 10.19 0.68
C PHE A 302 16.92 9.35 1.90
N ILE A 303 16.82 9.96 3.09
CA ILE A 303 16.48 9.26 4.34
C ILE A 303 14.96 9.10 4.53
N ARG A 304 14.14 9.91 3.85
CA ARG A 304 12.66 9.83 3.90
C ARG A 304 12.10 8.84 2.90
#